data_AF-K9DEI4-F1
#
_entry.id   AF-K9DEI4-F1
#
_cell.length_a   1.000
_cell.length_b   1.000
_cell.length_c   1.000
_cell.angle_alpha   90.00
_cell.angle_beta   90.00
_cell.angle_gamma   90.00
#
_symmetry.space_group_name_H-M   'P 1'
#
loop_
_entity.id
_entity.type
_entity.pdbx_description
1 polymer ?
#
loop_
_entity_poly.entity_id
_entity_poly.type
_entity_poly.pdbx_seq_one_letter_code
_entity_poly.pdbx_strand_id
1 'polypeptide(L)'
;MRTVASLLLLSLLGACPPALAQKGPAADHPILGIWRLAVPATHCLETYRFRADGTTLVTSAAEISESVYTIPNEPDPDGFYRLTDRVTKDNGKPDCSGNVMKPGANATHFVRFHPSGTLFLLCAEASIEACIGPFTRVRGEEI
;
A
#
# COMPACT_ATOMS: atom_id res chain seq x y z
N MET A 1 10.79 -70.28 3.22
CA MET A 1 11.53 -69.05 2.84
C MET A 1 10.49 -67.98 2.57
N ARG A 2 10.43 -66.92 3.38
CA ARG A 2 9.41 -65.86 3.29
C ARG A 2 9.99 -64.66 2.53
N THR A 3 9.49 -64.38 1.33
CA THR A 3 9.81 -63.17 0.57
C THR A 3 8.87 -62.04 1.02
N VAL A 4 9.44 -60.97 1.56
CA VAL A 4 8.72 -59.73 1.88
C VAL A 4 8.89 -58.78 0.70
N ALA A 5 7.82 -58.54 -0.05
CA ALA A 5 7.79 -57.54 -1.11
C ALA A 5 7.52 -56.17 -0.48
N SER A 6 8.52 -55.28 -0.54
CA SER A 6 8.40 -53.90 -0.06
C SER A 6 7.78 -53.03 -1.15
N LEU A 7 6.58 -52.48 -0.89
CA LEU A 7 5.99 -51.42 -1.70
C LEU A 7 6.63 -50.07 -1.34
N LEU A 8 7.35 -49.47 -2.31
CA LEU A 8 7.77 -48.07 -2.25
C LEU A 8 6.57 -47.17 -2.56
N LEU A 9 6.05 -46.46 -1.55
CA LEU A 9 5.16 -45.33 -1.74
C LEU A 9 5.97 -44.10 -2.18
N LEU A 10 5.77 -43.65 -3.42
CA LEU A 10 6.29 -42.37 -3.91
C LEU A 10 5.42 -41.24 -3.35
N SER A 11 5.98 -40.47 -2.41
CA SER A 11 5.34 -39.27 -1.85
C SER A 11 5.41 -38.12 -2.87
N LEU A 12 4.26 -37.71 -3.39
CA LEU A 12 4.11 -36.49 -4.19
C LEU A 12 4.32 -35.26 -3.28
N LEU A 13 5.51 -34.67 -3.35
CA LEU A 13 5.78 -33.34 -2.78
C LEU A 13 4.96 -32.31 -3.55
N GLY A 14 3.95 -31.74 -2.87
CA GLY A 14 3.17 -30.62 -3.38
C GLY A 14 4.06 -29.40 -3.60
N ALA A 15 4.29 -29.04 -4.87
CA ALA A 15 4.92 -27.78 -5.22
C ALA A 15 3.95 -26.64 -4.91
N CYS A 16 4.22 -25.89 -3.82
CA CYS A 16 3.55 -24.63 -3.56
C CYS A 16 3.99 -23.64 -4.66
N PRO A 17 3.09 -23.13 -5.51
CA PRO A 17 3.49 -22.14 -6.51
C PRO A 17 4.06 -20.91 -5.79
N PRO A 18 5.17 -20.33 -6.28
CA PRO A 18 5.73 -19.13 -5.68
C PRO A 18 4.67 -18.04 -5.71
N ALA A 19 4.41 -17.41 -4.56
CA ALA A 19 3.60 -16.21 -4.51
C ALA A 19 4.22 -15.20 -5.48
N LEU A 20 3.48 -14.81 -6.52
CA LEU A 20 3.91 -13.80 -7.46
C LEU A 20 4.19 -12.52 -6.65
N ALA A 21 5.46 -12.17 -6.51
CA ALA A 21 5.85 -10.91 -5.90
C ALA A 21 5.21 -9.79 -6.71
N GLN A 22 4.31 -9.04 -6.08
CA GLN A 22 3.68 -7.88 -6.70
C GLN A 22 4.79 -6.89 -7.04
N LYS A 23 5.00 -6.63 -8.33
CA LYS A 23 6.07 -5.74 -8.79
C LYS A 23 5.75 -4.32 -8.33
N GLY A 24 6.61 -3.74 -7.50
CA GLY A 24 6.50 -2.34 -7.10
C GLY A 24 6.71 -1.37 -8.27
N PRO A 25 6.47 -0.07 -8.05
CA PRO A 25 6.63 0.94 -9.09
C PRO A 25 8.11 1.11 -9.50
N ALA A 26 8.36 1.86 -10.57
CA ALA A 26 9.72 2.23 -10.97
C ALA A 26 10.47 2.93 -9.81
N ALA A 27 11.80 2.76 -9.75
CA ALA A 27 12.62 3.24 -8.64
C ALA A 27 12.63 4.76 -8.48
N ASP A 28 12.30 5.50 -9.54
CA ASP A 28 12.18 6.96 -9.60
C ASP A 28 10.71 7.44 -9.52
N HIS A 29 9.76 6.53 -9.26
CA HIS A 29 8.34 6.88 -9.21
C HIS A 29 8.05 7.91 -8.10
N PRO A 30 7.28 8.98 -8.38
CA PRO A 30 7.07 10.06 -7.42
C PRO A 30 6.39 9.63 -6.13
N ILE A 31 5.61 8.54 -6.12
CA ILE A 31 4.95 8.03 -4.89
C ILE A 31 5.94 7.58 -3.81
N LEU A 32 7.15 7.15 -4.19
CA LEU A 32 8.08 6.52 -3.26
C LEU A 32 8.54 7.50 -2.19
N GLY A 33 8.69 7.00 -0.96
CA GLY A 33 9.10 7.78 0.20
C GLY A 33 8.00 7.93 1.25
N ILE A 34 8.16 8.94 2.11
CA ILE A 34 7.27 9.18 3.25
C ILE A 34 6.46 10.45 3.03
N TRP A 35 5.18 10.36 3.34
CA TRP A 35 4.20 11.40 3.13
C TRP A 35 3.37 11.58 4.38
N ARG A 36 3.07 12.84 4.72
CA ARG A 36 2.31 13.17 5.91
C ARG A 36 1.12 14.06 5.56
N LEU A 37 -0.03 13.68 6.08
CA LEU A 37 -1.29 14.43 6.00
C LEU A 37 -1.63 14.97 7.38
N ALA A 38 -1.94 16.25 7.46
CA ALA A 38 -2.69 16.80 8.58
C ALA A 38 -4.17 16.64 8.26
N VAL A 39 -4.88 15.79 9.01
CA VAL A 39 -6.28 15.47 8.72
C VAL A 39 -7.14 16.71 8.98
N PRO A 40 -7.91 17.21 7.98
CA PRO A 40 -8.66 18.46 8.11
C PRO A 40 -9.59 18.49 9.33
N ALA A 41 -9.69 19.66 9.97
CA ALA A 41 -10.50 19.88 11.16
C ALA A 41 -10.15 19.01 12.39
N THR A 42 -8.98 18.36 12.39
CA THR A 42 -8.46 17.60 13.53
C THR A 42 -7.02 18.04 13.87
N HIS A 43 -6.49 17.53 14.98
CA HIS A 43 -5.07 17.61 15.31
C HIS A 43 -4.30 16.32 14.95
N CYS A 44 -4.94 15.43 14.19
CA CYS A 44 -4.37 14.13 13.86
C CYS A 44 -3.44 14.23 12.65
N LEU A 45 -2.31 13.52 12.74
CA LEU A 45 -1.38 13.34 11.64
C LEU A 45 -1.43 11.90 11.18
N GLU A 46 -1.49 11.74 9.87
CA GLU A 46 -1.41 10.46 9.22
C GLU A 46 -0.13 10.40 8.38
N THR A 47 0.60 9.29 8.47
CA THR A 47 1.87 9.11 7.75
C THR A 47 1.80 7.86 6.90
N TYR A 48 2.12 8.01 5.61
CA TYR A 48 2.22 6.92 4.64
C TYR A 48 3.67 6.76 4.22
N ARG A 49 4.20 5.55 4.32
CA ARG A 49 5.50 5.17 3.74
C ARG A 49 5.25 4.23 2.56
N PHE A 50 5.51 4.68 1.35
CA PHE A 50 5.45 3.87 0.13
C PHE A 50 6.84 3.34 -0.20
N ARG A 51 6.99 2.01 -0.22
CA ARG A 51 8.26 1.33 -0.49
C ARG A 51 8.33 0.82 -1.93
N ALA A 52 9.55 0.67 -2.44
CA ALA A 52 9.83 0.23 -3.81
C ALA A 52 9.46 -1.25 -4.06
N ASP A 53 9.26 -2.04 -3.01
CA ASP A 53 8.81 -3.42 -3.09
C ASP A 53 7.29 -3.57 -3.26
N GLY A 54 6.56 -2.46 -3.38
CA GLY A 54 5.10 -2.47 -3.52
C GLY A 54 4.35 -2.62 -2.18
N THR A 55 5.01 -2.34 -1.04
CA THR A 55 4.36 -2.30 0.29
C THR A 55 4.17 -0.87 0.81
N THR A 56 3.12 -0.67 1.59
CA THR A 56 2.93 0.54 2.38
C THR A 56 2.99 0.24 3.88
N LEU A 57 3.39 1.25 4.66
CA LEU A 57 3.13 1.32 6.10
C LEU A 57 2.39 2.62 6.37
N VAL A 58 1.23 2.54 7.00
CA VAL A 58 0.42 3.68 7.39
C VAL A 58 0.33 3.73 8.91
N THR A 59 0.49 4.93 9.45
CA THR A 59 0.21 5.22 10.86
C THR A 59 -0.77 6.37 10.94
N SER A 60 -1.92 6.15 11.59
CA SER A 60 -3.03 7.10 11.67
C SER A 60 -3.60 7.07 13.09
N ALA A 61 -3.39 8.12 13.88
CA ALA A 61 -3.66 8.08 15.33
C ALA A 61 -3.02 6.85 16.03
N ALA A 62 -3.84 5.86 16.42
CA ALA A 62 -3.39 4.63 17.06
C ALA A 62 -3.26 3.46 16.08
N GLU A 63 -3.78 3.59 14.86
CA GLU A 63 -3.68 2.60 13.78
C GLU A 63 -2.22 2.46 13.32
N ILE A 64 -1.83 1.21 13.08
CA ILE A 64 -0.64 0.85 12.31
C ILE A 64 -1.06 -0.25 11.34
N SER A 65 -1.03 0.06 10.04
CA SER A 65 -1.44 -0.86 8.99
C SER A 65 -0.37 -1.02 7.90
N GLU A 66 -0.29 -2.22 7.33
CA GLU A 66 0.57 -2.54 6.19
C GLU A 66 -0.29 -3.03 5.04
N SER A 67 -0.10 -2.48 3.84
CA SER A 67 -0.76 -2.94 2.61
C SER A 67 0.25 -3.35 1.55
N VAL A 68 -0.20 -4.14 0.58
CA VAL A 68 0.44 -4.23 -0.73
C VAL A 68 -0.30 -3.30 -1.69
N TYR A 69 0.41 -2.58 -2.54
CA TYR A 69 -0.18 -1.59 -3.45
C TYR A 69 0.33 -1.72 -4.88
N THR A 70 -0.49 -1.31 -5.84
CA THR A 70 -0.09 -1.13 -7.24
C THR A 70 -0.40 0.29 -7.69
N ILE A 71 0.48 0.84 -8.52
CA ILE A 71 0.35 2.15 -9.14
C ILE A 71 1.09 2.11 -10.49
N PRO A 72 0.49 2.62 -11.58
CA PRO A 72 1.18 2.68 -12.87
C PRO A 72 2.35 3.67 -12.81
N ASN A 73 3.36 3.50 -13.68
CA ASN A 73 4.51 4.41 -13.71
C ASN A 73 4.19 5.80 -14.29
N GLU A 74 3.11 5.89 -15.08
CA GLU A 74 2.64 7.11 -15.73
C GLU A 74 1.19 7.39 -15.31
N PRO A 75 0.78 8.67 -15.23
CA PRO A 75 -0.60 9.01 -14.94
C PRO A 75 -1.49 8.75 -16.17
N ASP A 76 -2.79 8.84 -15.95
CA ASP A 76 -3.75 9.01 -17.04
C ASP A 76 -3.60 10.39 -17.73
N PRO A 77 -4.33 10.64 -18.84
CA PRO A 77 -4.26 11.92 -19.56
C PRO A 77 -4.64 13.16 -18.73
N ASP A 78 -5.40 12.98 -17.65
CA ASP A 78 -5.81 14.06 -16.74
C ASP A 78 -4.83 14.25 -15.57
N GLY A 79 -3.76 13.45 -15.52
CA GLY A 79 -2.67 13.56 -14.55
C GLY A 79 -2.90 12.79 -13.26
N PHE A 80 -3.88 11.88 -13.22
CA PHE A 80 -4.15 11.02 -12.07
C PHE A 80 -3.49 9.66 -12.19
N TYR A 81 -2.91 9.19 -11.09
CA TYR A 81 -2.41 7.83 -10.94
C TYR A 81 -3.45 7.00 -10.20
N ARG A 82 -3.89 5.89 -10.80
CA ARG A 82 -4.73 4.91 -10.09
C ARG A 82 -3.87 4.12 -9.10
N LEU A 83 -4.10 4.34 -7.81
CA LEU A 83 -3.51 3.59 -6.72
C LEU A 83 -4.53 2.56 -6.24
N THR A 84 -4.16 1.28 -6.20
CA THR A 84 -4.96 0.26 -5.52
C THR A 84 -4.13 -0.37 -4.43
N ASP A 85 -4.75 -0.67 -3.30
CA ASP A 85 -4.08 -1.35 -2.21
C ASP A 85 -4.99 -2.37 -1.54
N ARG A 86 -4.34 -3.31 -0.85
CA ARG A 86 -4.99 -4.32 -0.04
C ARG A 86 -4.27 -4.43 1.29
N VAL A 87 -5.02 -4.23 2.38
CA VAL A 87 -4.51 -4.35 3.74
C VAL A 87 -4.06 -5.79 3.99
N THR A 88 -2.81 -5.94 4.42
CA THR A 88 -2.19 -7.24 4.76
C THR A 88 -2.07 -7.43 6.26
N LYS A 89 -1.85 -6.35 7.02
CA LYS A 89 -1.80 -6.35 8.48
C LYS A 89 -2.42 -5.07 9.01
N ASP A 90 -3.01 -5.17 10.19
CA ASP A 90 -3.54 -4.05 10.95
C ASP A 90 -3.46 -4.38 12.44
N ASN A 91 -3.29 -3.37 13.30
CA ASN A 91 -3.17 -3.55 14.75
C ASN A 91 -4.52 -3.49 15.49
N GLY A 92 -5.64 -3.34 14.77
CA GLY A 92 -7.00 -3.31 15.29
C GLY A 92 -7.35 -2.03 16.04
N LYS A 93 -6.60 -0.94 15.82
CA LYS A 93 -6.80 0.35 16.48
C LYS A 93 -7.43 1.37 15.53
N PRO A 94 -8.15 2.38 16.07
CA PRO A 94 -8.81 3.36 15.23
C PRO A 94 -7.82 4.31 14.56
N ASP A 95 -8.14 4.65 13.31
CA ASP A 95 -7.51 5.69 12.49
C ASP A 95 -7.87 7.10 13.00
N CYS A 96 -7.35 8.14 12.34
CA CYS A 96 -7.67 9.54 12.66
C CYS A 96 -9.18 9.88 12.60
N SER A 97 -9.97 9.11 11.84
CA SER A 97 -11.42 9.27 11.69
C SER A 97 -12.24 8.34 12.61
N GLY A 98 -11.58 7.52 13.43
CA GLY A 98 -12.21 6.56 14.33
C GLY A 98 -12.54 5.20 13.70
N ASN A 99 -12.16 4.94 12.45
CA ASN A 99 -12.42 3.67 11.78
C ASN A 99 -11.36 2.64 12.12
N VAL A 100 -11.72 1.36 12.09
CA VAL A 100 -10.76 0.26 12.25
C VAL A 100 -10.66 -0.50 10.93
N MET A 101 -9.46 -0.54 10.36
CA MET A 101 -9.17 -1.28 9.14
C MET A 101 -9.14 -2.78 9.37
N LYS A 102 -9.42 -3.54 8.31
CA LYS A 102 -9.47 -5.00 8.37
C LYS A 102 -8.49 -5.58 7.37
N PRO A 103 -7.63 -6.54 7.76
CA PRO A 103 -6.85 -7.30 6.80
C PRO A 103 -7.75 -7.90 5.71
N GLY A 104 -7.32 -7.75 4.46
CA GLY A 104 -8.07 -8.16 3.27
C GLY A 104 -8.98 -7.07 2.69
N ALA A 105 -9.19 -5.94 3.36
CA ALA A 105 -9.86 -4.79 2.78
C ALA A 105 -9.08 -4.28 1.57
N ASN A 106 -9.79 -3.90 0.50
CA ASN A 106 -9.22 -3.31 -0.70
C ASN A 106 -9.69 -1.87 -0.83
N ALA A 107 -8.78 -1.00 -1.26
CA ALA A 107 -9.08 0.38 -1.57
C ALA A 107 -8.61 0.72 -2.98
N THR A 108 -9.28 1.69 -3.60
CA THR A 108 -8.84 2.32 -4.84
C THR A 108 -8.92 3.82 -4.64
N HIS A 109 -7.79 4.47 -4.90
CA HIS A 109 -7.62 5.90 -4.81
C HIS A 109 -6.97 6.43 -6.09
N PHE A 110 -7.03 7.74 -6.26
CA PHE A 110 -6.39 8.45 -7.35
C PHE A 110 -5.43 9.47 -6.77
N VAL A 111 -4.16 9.38 -7.16
CA VAL A 111 -3.10 10.28 -6.69
C VAL A 111 -2.84 11.32 -7.76
N ARG A 112 -2.82 12.59 -7.36
CA ARG A 112 -2.43 13.70 -8.24
C ARG A 112 -1.27 14.46 -7.63
N PHE A 113 -0.10 14.35 -8.25
CA PHE A 113 1.10 15.06 -7.79
C PHE A 113 1.05 16.53 -8.19
N HIS A 114 1.54 17.38 -7.28
CA HIS A 114 1.85 18.77 -7.61
C HIS A 114 3.19 18.84 -8.38
N PRO A 115 3.36 19.75 -9.36
CA PRO A 115 4.60 19.88 -10.13
C PRO A 115 5.87 20.14 -9.29
N SER A 116 5.74 20.56 -8.03
CA SER A 116 6.89 20.72 -7.12
C SER A 116 7.53 19.40 -6.69
N GLY A 117 6.85 18.25 -6.86
CA GLY A 117 7.32 16.93 -6.42
C GLY A 117 7.28 16.69 -4.90
N THR A 118 6.81 17.69 -4.14
CA THR A 118 6.78 17.68 -2.66
C THR A 118 5.38 17.56 -2.09
N LEU A 119 4.35 17.59 -2.94
CA LEU A 119 2.94 17.52 -2.55
C LEU A 119 2.18 16.55 -3.46
N PHE A 120 1.19 15.87 -2.91
CA PHE A 120 0.14 15.22 -3.70
C PHE A 120 -1.24 15.34 -3.04
N LEU A 121 -2.27 15.11 -3.84
CA LEU A 121 -3.65 14.91 -3.39
C LEU A 121 -4.02 13.42 -3.53
N LEU A 122 -4.76 12.89 -2.56
CA LEU A 122 -5.32 11.54 -2.59
C LEU A 122 -6.83 11.65 -2.76
N CYS A 123 -7.40 11.01 -3.77
CA CYS A 123 -8.77 11.24 -4.18
C CYS A 123 -9.55 9.94 -4.23
N ALA A 124 -10.84 9.98 -3.87
CA ALA A 124 -11.74 8.83 -3.98
C ALA A 124 -12.10 8.53 -5.45
N GLU A 125 -12.07 9.55 -6.29
CA GLU A 125 -12.33 9.51 -7.73
C GLU A 125 -11.25 10.31 -8.47
N ALA A 126 -11.14 10.15 -9.80
CA ALA A 126 -10.21 10.93 -10.63
C ALA A 126 -10.71 12.37 -10.86
N SER A 127 -10.92 13.10 -9.75
CA SER A 127 -11.45 14.46 -9.72
C SER A 127 -10.86 15.20 -8.51
N ILE A 128 -10.54 16.48 -8.69
CA ILE A 128 -9.93 17.32 -7.64
C ILE A 128 -10.91 17.56 -6.48
N GLU A 129 -12.20 17.61 -6.79
CA GLU A 129 -13.29 17.81 -5.84
C GLU A 129 -13.44 16.63 -4.87
N ALA A 130 -12.99 15.44 -5.26
CA ALA A 130 -13.02 14.22 -4.46
C ALA A 130 -11.73 13.96 -3.66
N CYS A 131 -10.85 14.95 -3.55
CA CYS A 131 -9.54 14.80 -2.92
C CYS A 131 -9.48 15.25 -1.46
N ILE A 132 -8.61 14.58 -0.71
CA ILE A 132 -8.06 15.04 0.56
C ILE A 132 -6.57 15.39 0.38
N GLY A 133 -6.07 16.33 1.19
CA GLY A 133 -4.68 16.74 1.13
C GLY A 133 -4.44 18.21 1.49
N PRO A 134 -3.23 18.72 1.20
CA PRO A 134 -2.14 17.99 0.56
C PRO A 134 -1.43 17.03 1.51
N PHE A 135 -1.01 15.89 0.96
CA PHE A 135 0.07 15.11 1.55
C PHE A 135 1.39 15.82 1.28
N THR A 136 2.22 15.94 2.31
CA THR A 136 3.52 16.62 2.25
C THR A 136 4.64 15.61 2.35
N ARG A 137 5.66 15.73 1.49
CA ARG A 137 6.83 14.85 1.53
C ARG A 137 7.64 15.10 2.78
N VAL A 138 7.92 14.05 3.54
CA VAL A 138 8.81 14.05 4.68
C VAL A 138 10.20 13.62 4.21
N ARG A 139 11.22 14.43 4.49
CA ARG A 139 12.63 14.13 4.18
C ARG A 139 13.39 13.78 5.45
N GLY A 140 14.35 12.86 5.35
CA GLY A 140 15.25 12.50 6.46
C GLY A 140 14.70 11.47 7.45
N GLU A 141 13.48 10.98 7.27
CA GLU A 141 12.88 9.86 8.04
C GLU A 141 12.85 8.54 7.23
N GLU A 142 13.54 8.53 6.08
CA GLU A 142 13.64 7.44 5.11
C GLU A 142 14.59 6.33 5.62
N ILE A 143 14.18 5.63 6.69
CA ILE A 143 14.90 4.45 7.21
C ILE A 143 14.17 3.18 6.78
#